data_AF-L7ES23-F1
#
_entry.id   AF-L7ES23-F1
#
_cell.length_a   1.000
_cell.length_b   1.000
_cell.length_c   1.000
_cell.angle_alpha   90.00
_cell.angle_beta   90.00
_cell.angle_gamma   90.00
#
_symmetry.space_group_name_H-M   'P 1'
#
loop_
_entity.id
_entity.type
_entity.pdbx_description
1 polymer ?
#
loop_
_entity_poly.entity_id
_entity_poly.type
_entity_poly.pdbx_seq_one_letter_code
_entity_poly.pdbx_strand_id
1 'polypeptide(L)'
;MRPCIVGSCRQGALRGRADLVHDLRGLGLRAGDTVLVHSALSTVGSVANGAETMVSALSEVLGPSGTLVMRTSTPHDARASTSSSAQCTAPVFGVGVLAETVRTRSAALHSAHPRSAFTALGAQADYITSDPSPGCSLGQDSPLGRQEKLDARVLLMGVGFEAFTAFHLAEYRITSRLTGPHVSAETLLGSSPFAAVGASYEATGAVRSGRVGHAHCRLFDLADAVASAVGQLTGRAAEGAPTRTARRQ
;
A
#
# COMPACT_ATOMS: atom_id res chain seq x y z
N MET A 1 24.06 2.18 -43.99
CA MET A 1 23.85 2.90 -42.72
C MET A 1 22.38 3.27 -42.62
N ARG A 2 21.64 2.70 -41.66
CA ARG A 2 20.21 3.02 -41.44
C ARG A 2 20.12 4.22 -40.49
N PRO A 3 19.33 5.27 -40.78
CA PRO A 3 19.22 6.40 -39.88
C PRO A 3 18.45 5.99 -38.62
N CYS A 4 18.96 6.39 -37.45
CA CYS A 4 18.25 6.28 -36.19
C CYS A 4 17.00 7.16 -36.24
N ILE A 5 15.83 6.53 -36.13
CA ILE A 5 14.58 7.22 -35.86
C ILE A 5 14.66 7.71 -34.42
N VAL A 6 14.89 9.02 -34.25
CA VAL A 6 14.75 9.67 -32.94
C VAL A 6 13.27 9.62 -32.59
N GLY A 7 12.91 8.67 -31.72
CA GLY A 7 11.57 8.55 -31.17
C GLY A 7 11.18 9.86 -30.50
N SER A 8 10.09 10.47 -30.98
CA SER A 8 9.46 11.63 -30.37
C SER A 8 9.12 11.32 -28.91
N CYS A 9 9.95 11.81 -27.98
CA CYS A 9 9.52 12.00 -26.61
C CYS A 9 8.39 13.02 -26.66
N ARG A 10 7.15 12.58 -26.38
CA ARG A 10 6.10 13.51 -25.97
C ARG A 10 6.52 14.05 -24.61
N GLN A 11 7.35 15.10 -24.58
CA GLN A 11 7.73 15.80 -23.35
C GLN A 11 6.47 16.45 -22.76
N GLY A 12 5.83 15.78 -21.80
CA GLY A 12 4.98 16.47 -20.84
C GLY A 12 5.81 17.48 -20.05
N ALA A 13 5.20 18.60 -19.63
CA ALA A 13 5.87 19.61 -18.82
C ALA A 13 6.56 18.96 -17.61
N LEU A 14 7.83 19.30 -17.40
CA LEU A 14 8.61 18.80 -16.27
C LEU A 14 8.00 19.30 -14.97
N ARG A 15 7.58 18.40 -14.09
CA ARG A 15 6.95 18.73 -12.81
C ARG A 15 8.00 18.85 -11.72
N GLY A 16 7.98 19.98 -11.02
CA GLY A 16 8.79 20.24 -9.84
C GLY A 16 8.10 19.84 -8.55
N ARG A 17 8.81 20.01 -7.42
CA ARG A 17 8.28 19.76 -6.08
C ARG A 17 7.00 20.57 -5.80
N ALA A 18 6.98 21.85 -6.16
CA ALA A 18 5.85 22.73 -5.90
C ALA A 18 4.56 22.28 -6.60
N ASP A 19 4.67 21.80 -7.86
CA ASP A 19 3.53 21.27 -8.61
C ASP A 19 2.95 20.03 -7.93
N LEU A 20 3.81 19.10 -7.51
CA LEU A 20 3.40 17.89 -6.81
C LEU A 20 2.77 18.19 -5.45
N VAL A 21 3.32 19.15 -4.70
CA VAL A 21 2.76 19.61 -3.42
C VAL A 21 1.37 20.20 -3.63
N HIS A 22 1.19 21.00 -4.68
CA HIS A 22 -0.11 21.56 -5.04
C HIS A 22 -1.12 20.45 -5.36
N ASP A 23 -0.75 19.51 -6.24
CA ASP A 23 -1.61 18.40 -6.64
C ASP A 23 -2.00 17.50 -5.43
N LEU A 24 -1.04 17.16 -4.57
CA LEU A 24 -1.27 16.32 -3.37
C LEU A 24 -2.20 17.00 -2.36
N ARG A 25 -2.03 18.30 -2.12
CA ARG A 25 -2.95 19.10 -1.28
C ARG A 25 -4.33 19.22 -1.93
N GLY A 26 -4.38 19.39 -3.26
CA GLY A 26 -5.61 19.42 -4.04
C GLY A 26 -6.38 18.09 -3.99
N LEU A 27 -5.67 16.97 -3.94
CA LEU A 27 -6.24 15.64 -3.70
C LEU A 27 -6.77 15.48 -2.26
N GLY A 28 -6.32 16.33 -1.33
CA GLY A 28 -6.83 16.39 0.04
C GLY A 28 -5.90 15.81 1.09
N LEU A 29 -4.63 15.56 0.77
CA LEU A 29 -3.61 15.18 1.74
C LEU A 29 -3.23 16.37 2.63
N ARG A 30 -3.08 16.16 3.93
CA ARG A 30 -2.89 17.24 4.93
C ARG A 30 -1.66 17.02 5.78
N ALA A 31 -1.20 18.09 6.41
CA ALA A 31 -0.15 18.02 7.41
C ALA A 31 -0.61 17.18 8.62
N GLY A 32 0.26 16.31 9.12
CA GLY A 32 -0.06 15.38 10.21
C GLY A 32 -0.65 14.04 9.77
N ASP A 33 -1.04 13.88 8.50
CA ASP A 33 -1.59 12.60 8.02
C ASP A 33 -0.56 11.47 8.17
N THR A 34 -1.03 10.28 8.55
CA THR A 34 -0.30 9.03 8.33
C THR A 34 -0.81 8.43 7.03
N VAL A 35 0.05 8.25 6.02
CA VAL A 35 -0.37 7.82 4.68
C VAL A 35 0.37 6.57 4.22
N LEU A 36 -0.38 5.53 3.89
CA LEU A 36 0.09 4.35 3.15
C LEU A 36 0.00 4.62 1.66
N VAL A 37 1.13 4.57 0.95
CA VAL A 37 1.18 4.87 -0.48
C VAL A 37 1.46 3.60 -1.28
N HIS A 38 0.65 3.37 -2.31
CA HIS A 38 0.94 2.46 -3.41
C HIS A 38 1.07 3.28 -4.68
N SER A 39 2.16 3.08 -5.44
CA SER A 39 2.45 3.97 -6.57
C SER A 39 3.03 3.28 -7.79
N ALA A 40 2.66 3.81 -8.96
CA ALA A 40 3.34 3.60 -10.23
C ALA A 40 3.86 4.96 -10.72
N LEU A 41 5.05 5.37 -10.27
CA LEU A 41 5.59 6.71 -10.50
C LEU A 41 5.68 7.08 -12.01
N SER A 42 5.87 6.10 -12.89
CA SER A 42 5.88 6.30 -14.35
C SER A 42 4.59 6.93 -14.89
N THR A 43 3.45 6.75 -14.21
CA THR A 43 2.15 7.31 -14.61
C THR A 43 2.01 8.80 -14.29
N VAL A 44 2.83 9.35 -13.39
CA VAL A 44 2.81 10.78 -13.02
C VAL A 44 3.34 11.64 -14.17
N GLY A 45 4.20 11.07 -15.02
CA GLY A 45 4.91 11.74 -16.10
C GLY A 45 6.31 12.20 -15.70
N SER A 46 6.86 13.17 -16.43
CA SER A 46 8.20 13.71 -16.19
C SER A 46 8.26 14.47 -14.86
N VAL A 47 8.94 13.89 -13.86
CA VAL A 47 9.20 14.53 -12.56
C VAL A 47 10.68 14.88 -12.46
N ALA A 48 11.00 16.14 -12.14
CA ALA A 48 12.37 16.57 -11.90
C ALA A 48 12.99 15.71 -10.79
N ASN A 49 14.17 15.13 -10.98
CA ASN A 49 14.81 14.20 -10.03
C ASN A 49 13.96 12.97 -9.62
N GLY A 50 12.93 12.61 -10.41
CA GLY A 50 12.17 11.37 -10.23
C GLY A 50 11.57 11.18 -8.83
N ALA A 51 11.81 9.99 -8.25
CA ALA A 51 11.25 9.59 -6.96
C ALA A 51 11.68 10.51 -5.81
N GLU A 52 12.89 11.08 -5.84
CA GLU A 52 13.38 11.95 -4.77
C GLU A 52 12.52 13.20 -4.58
N THR A 53 12.08 13.79 -5.69
CA THR A 53 11.18 14.95 -5.65
C THR A 53 9.79 14.56 -5.18
N MET A 54 9.31 13.37 -5.53
CA MET A 54 8.03 12.85 -5.02
C MET A 54 8.08 12.61 -3.51
N VAL A 55 9.14 11.97 -2.98
CA VAL A 55 9.33 11.77 -1.53
C VAL A 55 9.42 13.12 -0.82
N SER A 56 10.13 14.09 -1.40
CA SER A 56 10.26 15.43 -0.84
C SER A 56 8.92 16.17 -0.82
N ALA A 57 8.12 16.07 -1.88
CA ALA A 57 6.78 16.66 -1.96
C ALA A 57 5.82 16.03 -0.94
N LEU A 58 5.81 14.69 -0.81
CA LEU A 58 5.03 13.99 0.22
C LEU A 58 5.45 14.44 1.62
N SER A 59 6.74 14.44 1.92
CA SER A 59 7.27 14.85 3.23
C SER A 59 6.91 16.30 3.57
N GLU A 60 6.91 17.20 2.57
CA GLU A 60 6.50 18.60 2.76
C GLU A 60 5.00 18.75 3.02
N VAL A 61 4.15 17.99 2.34
CA VAL A 61 2.70 18.03 2.56
C VAL A 61 2.34 17.48 3.94
N LEU A 62 2.97 16.37 4.33
CA LEU A 62 2.75 15.69 5.61
C LEU A 62 3.35 16.48 6.78
N GLY A 63 4.44 17.21 6.55
CA GLY A 63 5.13 17.98 7.58
C GLY A 63 5.79 17.09 8.66
N PRO A 64 6.31 17.70 9.73
CA PRO A 64 7.07 16.98 10.77
C PRO A 64 6.22 16.04 11.62
N SER A 65 4.91 16.28 11.71
CA SER A 65 3.97 15.47 12.48
C SER A 65 3.35 14.33 11.67
N GLY A 66 3.49 14.35 10.34
CA GLY A 66 2.95 13.30 9.47
C GLY A 66 3.88 12.10 9.34
N THR A 67 3.36 11.03 8.73
CA THR A 67 4.10 9.78 8.53
C THR A 67 3.82 9.20 7.15
N LEU A 68 4.87 8.99 6.37
CA LEU A 68 4.83 8.30 5.10
C LEU A 68 5.09 6.81 5.30
N VAL A 69 4.21 5.96 4.78
CA VAL A 69 4.33 4.50 4.87
C VAL A 69 4.28 3.89 3.48
N MET A 70 5.17 2.93 3.22
CA MET A 70 5.24 2.16 1.98
C MET A 70 5.27 0.68 2.32
N ARG A 71 4.64 -0.17 1.50
CA ARG A 71 4.92 -1.61 1.55
C ARG A 71 6.28 -1.87 0.90
N THR A 72 7.08 -2.72 1.52
CA THR A 72 8.36 -3.19 0.99
C THR A 72 8.44 -4.71 1.13
N SER A 73 8.94 -5.42 0.12
CA SER A 73 9.31 -6.81 0.33
C SER A 73 10.61 -6.86 1.13
N THR A 74 10.72 -7.83 2.03
CA THR A 74 12.03 -8.30 2.47
C THR A 74 12.63 -9.17 1.36
N PRO A 75 13.93 -9.06 1.07
CA PRO A 75 14.60 -10.02 0.20
C PRO A 75 14.35 -11.44 0.69
N HIS A 76 14.09 -12.37 -0.24
CA HIS A 76 13.98 -13.80 0.06
C HIS A 76 15.32 -14.29 0.66
N ASP A 77 15.28 -14.79 1.89
CA ASP A 77 16.34 -15.48 2.63
C ASP A 77 17.80 -15.04 2.37
N ALA A 78 18.31 -14.12 3.20
CA ALA A 78 19.70 -14.20 3.63
C ALA A 78 19.79 -15.17 4.82
N ARG A 79 19.67 -16.49 4.58
CA ARG A 79 20.29 -17.48 5.48
C ARG A 79 21.81 -17.39 5.34
N ALA A 80 22.38 -16.25 5.74
CA ALA A 80 23.82 -16.02 5.92
C ALA A 80 24.03 -14.62 6.51
N SER A 81 23.80 -14.46 7.81
CA SER A 81 24.70 -13.74 8.73
C SER A 81 23.97 -13.42 10.02
N THR A 82 24.44 -14.06 11.08
CA THR A 82 24.24 -13.65 12.47
C THR A 82 24.87 -12.28 12.69
N SER A 83 24.17 -11.21 12.31
CA SER A 83 24.44 -9.85 12.79
C SER A 83 23.20 -9.00 12.57
N SER A 84 22.43 -8.73 13.63
CA SER A 84 21.15 -8.01 13.59
C SER A 84 21.31 -6.48 13.40
N SER A 85 22.24 -6.03 12.56
CA SER A 85 22.50 -4.61 12.33
C SER A 85 22.80 -4.24 10.88
N ALA A 86 22.78 -5.18 9.93
CA ALA A 86 23.00 -4.88 8.53
C ALA A 86 21.67 -4.57 7.83
N GLN A 87 21.40 -3.30 7.56
CA GLN A 87 20.38 -2.89 6.60
C GLN A 87 20.72 -3.51 5.24
N CYS A 88 19.93 -4.49 4.80
CA CYS A 88 20.17 -5.18 3.55
C CYS A 88 19.85 -4.23 2.37
N THR A 89 20.85 -3.91 1.54
CA THR A 89 20.77 -2.87 0.49
C THR A 89 20.30 -3.39 -0.87
N ALA A 90 20.04 -4.69 -1.05
CA ALA A 90 19.64 -5.27 -2.32
C ALA A 90 18.29 -4.70 -2.81
N PRO A 91 18.17 -4.28 -4.09
CA PRO A 91 16.94 -3.71 -4.63
C PRO A 91 15.83 -4.74 -4.68
N VAL A 92 14.63 -4.31 -4.32
CA VAL A 92 13.47 -5.19 -4.21
C VAL A 92 12.57 -5.01 -5.42
N PHE A 93 12.44 -6.06 -6.23
CA PHE A 93 11.59 -6.05 -7.42
C PHE A 93 10.10 -6.13 -7.03
N GLY A 94 9.26 -5.35 -7.72
CA GLY A 94 7.78 -5.42 -7.60
C GLY A 94 7.10 -4.42 -6.67
N VAL A 95 7.84 -3.62 -5.89
CA VAL A 95 7.26 -2.58 -4.98
C VAL A 95 7.32 -1.14 -5.52
N GLY A 96 8.04 -0.94 -6.63
CA GLY A 96 8.16 0.34 -7.32
C GLY A 96 9.31 1.22 -6.81
N VAL A 97 9.81 2.10 -7.69
CA VAL A 97 10.98 2.97 -7.42
C VAL A 97 10.76 3.90 -6.22
N LEU A 98 9.52 4.34 -5.99
CA LEU A 98 9.22 5.24 -4.87
C LEU A 98 9.40 4.53 -3.51
N ALA A 99 8.95 3.28 -3.39
CA ALA A 99 9.12 2.49 -2.17
C ALA A 99 10.60 2.26 -1.87
N GLU A 100 11.39 1.96 -2.91
CA GLU A 100 12.85 1.78 -2.78
C GLU A 100 13.56 3.08 -2.35
N THR A 101 13.19 4.22 -2.93
CA THR A 101 13.72 5.53 -2.52
C THR A 101 13.39 5.87 -1.06
N VAL A 102 12.18 5.54 -0.58
CA VAL A 102 11.83 5.76 0.83
C VAL A 102 12.63 4.83 1.74
N ARG A 103 12.77 3.54 1.38
CA ARG A 103 13.51 2.53 2.13
C ARG A 103 14.98 2.87 2.35
N THR A 104 15.65 3.49 1.38
CA THR A 104 17.08 3.81 1.47
C THR A 104 17.37 5.15 2.18
N ARG A 105 16.34 5.85 2.67
CA ARG A 105 16.51 7.08 3.46
C ARG A 105 17.04 6.75 4.85
N SER A 106 18.00 7.53 5.33
CA SER A 106 18.64 7.32 6.64
C SER A 106 17.67 7.37 7.83
N ALA A 107 16.58 8.13 7.72
CA ALA A 107 15.55 8.26 8.75
C ALA A 107 14.39 7.26 8.60
N ALA A 108 14.42 6.39 7.58
CA ALA A 108 13.38 5.40 7.37
C ALA A 108 13.56 4.21 8.31
N LEU A 109 12.46 3.77 8.92
CA LEU A 109 12.42 2.56 9.74
C LEU A 109 11.71 1.44 8.98
N HIS A 110 12.07 0.20 9.30
CA HIS A 110 11.59 -0.99 8.60
C HIS A 110 11.09 -2.03 9.60
N SER A 111 9.89 -2.56 9.36
CA SER A 111 9.40 -3.71 10.13
C SER A 111 10.09 -5.00 9.70
N ALA A 112 10.40 -5.91 10.63
CA ALA A 112 11.18 -7.12 10.38
C ALA A 112 10.38 -8.33 9.84
N HIS A 113 9.22 -8.14 9.21
CA HIS A 113 8.38 -9.28 8.80
C HIS A 113 8.77 -9.87 7.42
N PRO A 114 9.05 -11.18 7.27
CA PRO A 114 9.60 -11.81 6.05
C PRO A 114 8.73 -11.77 4.78
N ARG A 115 7.44 -11.41 4.89
CA ARG A 115 6.48 -11.45 3.76
C ARG A 115 5.56 -10.23 3.65
N SER A 116 5.54 -9.37 4.68
CA SER A 116 4.63 -8.23 4.79
C SER A 116 5.33 -7.06 5.50
N ALA A 117 6.53 -6.74 5.06
CA ALA A 117 7.26 -5.61 5.62
C ALA A 117 6.72 -4.26 5.13
N PHE A 118 6.81 -3.28 6.00
CA PHE A 118 6.54 -1.88 5.73
C PHE A 118 7.76 -1.04 6.08
N THR A 119 7.95 0.02 5.31
CA THR A 119 8.84 1.13 5.63
C THR A 119 8.00 2.30 6.10
N ALA A 120 8.44 2.98 7.15
CA ALA A 120 7.83 4.23 7.58
C ALA A 120 8.87 5.34 7.75
N LEU A 121 8.48 6.57 7.44
CA LEU A 121 9.26 7.79 7.59
C LEU A 121 8.37 8.87 8.22
N GLY A 122 8.76 9.41 9.37
CA GLY A 122 8.03 10.48 10.04
C GLY A 122 7.68 10.14 11.50
N ALA A 123 6.74 10.90 12.07
CA ALA A 123 6.49 10.95 13.51
C ALA A 123 6.11 9.59 14.12
N GLN A 124 5.34 8.77 13.40
CA GLN A 124 4.84 7.47 13.86
C GLN A 124 5.63 6.28 13.31
N ALA A 125 6.79 6.53 12.67
CA ALA A 125 7.55 5.47 12.01
C ALA A 125 7.90 4.33 12.98
N ASP A 126 8.41 4.67 14.16
CA ASP A 126 8.82 3.71 15.19
C ASP A 126 7.66 2.81 15.64
N TYR A 127 6.53 3.42 15.99
CA TYR A 127 5.31 2.69 16.38
C TYR A 127 4.84 1.75 15.27
N ILE A 128 4.76 2.24 14.03
CA ILE A 128 4.29 1.43 12.90
C ILE A 128 5.23 0.25 12.64
N THR A 129 6.55 0.45 12.72
CA THR A 129 7.53 -0.57 12.35
C THR A 129 7.98 -1.48 13.49
N SER A 130 7.61 -1.18 14.74
CA SER A 130 7.93 -1.99 15.92
C SER A 130 7.55 -3.47 15.73
N ASP A 131 8.28 -4.41 16.33
CA ASP A 131 8.10 -5.83 16.04
C ASP A 131 6.65 -6.31 16.29
N PRO A 132 6.00 -6.95 15.31
CA PRO A 132 4.72 -7.60 15.53
C PRO A 132 4.93 -8.93 16.27
N SER A 133 3.98 -9.31 17.14
CA SER A 133 4.00 -10.65 17.73
C SER A 133 4.05 -11.73 16.63
N PRO A 134 4.91 -12.76 16.75
CA PRO A 134 5.24 -13.69 15.65
C PRO A 134 4.06 -14.53 15.10
N GLY A 135 2.89 -14.48 15.74
CA GLY A 135 1.67 -15.16 15.29
C GLY A 135 0.72 -14.33 14.42
N CYS A 136 0.96 -13.02 14.24
CA CYS A 136 -0.03 -12.12 13.63
C CYS A 136 0.54 -11.23 12.51
N SER A 137 0.83 -11.84 11.35
CA SER A 137 1.46 -11.14 10.22
C SER A 137 0.63 -9.98 9.63
N LEU A 138 -0.68 -9.97 9.86
CA LEU A 138 -1.61 -8.93 9.41
C LEU A 138 -2.68 -8.55 10.46
N GLY A 139 -2.72 -9.11 11.67
CA GLY A 139 -3.80 -8.76 12.62
C GLY A 139 -3.62 -7.43 13.34
N GLN A 140 -4.33 -7.25 14.46
CA GLN A 140 -4.43 -5.97 15.18
C GLN A 140 -3.10 -5.41 15.71
N ASP A 141 -2.11 -6.27 15.91
CA ASP A 141 -0.76 -5.90 16.38
C ASP A 141 0.28 -5.86 15.26
N SER A 142 -0.15 -6.03 14.01
CA SER A 142 0.70 -5.86 12.84
C SER A 142 0.92 -4.38 12.49
N PRO A 143 1.94 -4.03 11.68
CA PRO A 143 2.13 -2.68 11.16
C PRO A 143 0.88 -2.11 10.47
N LEU A 144 0.06 -2.96 9.84
CA LEU A 144 -1.19 -2.53 9.21
C LEU A 144 -2.29 -2.26 10.24
N GLY A 145 -2.40 -3.07 11.30
CA GLY A 145 -3.30 -2.82 12.42
C GLY A 145 -2.96 -1.54 13.19
N ARG A 146 -1.67 -1.21 13.29
CA ARG A 146 -1.21 0.06 13.86
C ARG A 146 -1.53 1.26 12.98
N GLN A 147 -1.42 1.12 11.66
CA GLN A 147 -1.88 2.16 10.73
C GLN A 147 -3.40 2.39 10.87
N GLU A 148 -4.20 1.34 11.03
CA GLU A 148 -5.64 1.49 11.31
C GLU A 148 -5.92 2.21 12.63
N LYS A 149 -5.17 1.90 13.71
CA LYS A 149 -5.26 2.61 15.00
C LYS A 149 -4.86 4.09 14.93
N LEU A 150 -4.09 4.48 13.91
CA LEU A 150 -3.65 5.85 13.66
C LEU A 150 -4.54 6.60 12.67
N ASP A 151 -5.71 6.03 12.32
CA ASP A 151 -6.61 6.57 11.29
C ASP A 151 -5.86 6.87 9.97
N ALA A 152 -4.95 5.95 9.60
CA ALA A 152 -4.12 6.14 8.42
C ALA A 152 -4.96 6.25 7.15
N ARG A 153 -4.47 7.05 6.22
CA ARG A 153 -5.06 7.25 4.90
C ARG A 153 -4.28 6.44 3.87
N VAL A 154 -4.93 6.12 2.76
CA VAL A 154 -4.35 5.34 1.67
C VAL A 154 -4.31 6.21 0.43
N LEU A 155 -3.14 6.31 -0.19
CA LEU A 155 -2.95 6.95 -1.48
C LEU A 155 -2.60 5.90 -2.53
N LEU A 156 -3.52 5.66 -3.46
CA LEU A 156 -3.24 4.90 -4.67
C LEU A 156 -2.88 5.88 -5.78
N MET A 157 -1.60 5.92 -6.18
CA MET A 157 -1.06 6.84 -7.17
C MET A 157 -0.72 6.10 -8.47
N GLY A 158 -1.61 6.18 -9.46
CA GLY A 158 -1.40 5.54 -10.75
C GLY A 158 -1.55 4.03 -10.74
N VAL A 159 -2.15 3.49 -9.68
CA VAL A 159 -2.45 2.06 -9.50
C VAL A 159 -3.93 1.90 -9.15
N GLY A 160 -4.50 0.76 -9.48
CA GLY A 160 -5.85 0.40 -9.06
C GLY A 160 -5.86 -0.31 -7.71
N PHE A 161 -7.05 -0.77 -7.32
CA PHE A 161 -7.27 -1.45 -6.05
C PHE A 161 -6.63 -2.85 -6.00
N GLU A 162 -6.24 -3.43 -7.13
CA GLU A 162 -5.45 -4.66 -7.18
C GLU A 162 -4.10 -4.52 -6.48
N ALA A 163 -3.54 -3.31 -6.44
CA ALA A 163 -2.30 -3.01 -5.72
C ALA A 163 -2.54 -2.70 -4.24
N PHE A 164 -3.79 -2.62 -3.77
CA PHE A 164 -4.12 -2.25 -2.40
C PHE A 164 -4.01 -3.46 -1.45
N THR A 165 -2.82 -3.60 -0.89
CA THR A 165 -2.43 -4.80 -0.14
C THR A 165 -3.15 -4.98 1.20
N ALA A 166 -3.82 -3.93 1.68
CA ALA A 166 -4.58 -4.00 2.93
C ALA A 166 -5.87 -4.82 2.80
N PHE A 167 -6.37 -5.13 1.61
CA PHE A 167 -7.52 -6.03 1.49
C PHE A 167 -7.21 -7.48 1.93
N HIS A 168 -5.94 -7.89 1.99
CA HIS A 168 -5.55 -9.13 2.66
C HIS A 168 -5.87 -9.11 4.17
N LEU A 169 -6.02 -7.94 4.80
CA LEU A 169 -6.49 -7.82 6.19
C LEU A 169 -7.93 -8.30 6.34
N ALA A 170 -8.78 -7.96 5.37
CA ALA A 170 -10.18 -8.37 5.38
C ALA A 170 -10.31 -9.90 5.27
N GLU A 171 -9.49 -10.51 4.39
CA GLU A 171 -9.38 -11.97 4.26
C GLU A 171 -8.94 -12.61 5.59
N TYR A 172 -7.93 -12.06 6.26
CA TYR A 172 -7.47 -12.59 7.56
C TYR A 172 -8.56 -12.49 8.65
N ARG A 173 -9.32 -11.39 8.69
CA ARG A 173 -10.42 -11.18 9.66
C ARG A 173 -11.60 -12.13 9.45
N ILE A 174 -11.88 -12.51 8.20
CA ILE A 174 -12.95 -13.45 7.87
C ILE A 174 -12.49 -14.89 8.12
N THR A 175 -11.30 -15.26 7.65
CA THR A 175 -10.75 -16.60 7.82
C THR A 175 -10.45 -16.91 9.29
N SER A 176 -10.01 -15.95 10.10
CA SER A 176 -9.87 -16.16 11.56
C SER A 176 -11.20 -16.36 12.28
N ARG A 177 -12.33 -15.87 11.74
CA ARG A 177 -13.69 -16.19 12.23
C ARG A 177 -14.23 -17.52 11.72
N LEU A 178 -13.69 -18.04 10.61
CA LEU A 178 -14.05 -19.33 10.02
C LEU A 178 -12.97 -20.37 10.37
N THR A 179 -13.00 -20.91 11.59
CA THR A 179 -12.01 -21.89 12.04
C THR A 179 -12.01 -23.18 11.19
N GLY A 180 -10.88 -23.47 10.55
CA GLY A 180 -10.49 -24.73 9.91
C GLY A 180 -8.99 -24.71 9.55
N PRO A 181 -8.30 -25.86 9.48
CA PRO A 181 -6.83 -25.93 9.50
C PRO A 181 -6.20 -25.20 8.31
N HIS A 182 -5.30 -24.25 8.63
CA HIS A 182 -4.34 -23.57 7.74
C HIS A 182 -4.63 -23.69 6.24
N VAL A 183 -5.71 -23.07 5.77
CA VAL A 183 -5.76 -22.67 4.36
C VAL A 183 -4.81 -21.48 4.26
N SER A 184 -3.62 -21.70 3.71
CA SER A 184 -2.63 -20.65 3.53
C SER A 184 -3.27 -19.53 2.72
N ALA A 185 -2.99 -18.27 3.10
CA ALA A 185 -3.46 -17.09 2.36
C ALA A 185 -3.13 -17.16 0.85
N GLU A 186 -2.18 -18.03 0.47
CA GLU A 186 -1.78 -18.32 -0.90
C GLU A 186 -2.84 -19.08 -1.73
N THR A 187 -3.68 -19.92 -1.12
CA THR A 187 -4.70 -20.70 -1.87
C THR A 187 -5.90 -19.84 -2.32
N LEU A 188 -6.10 -18.64 -1.73
CA LEU A 188 -7.13 -17.67 -2.13
C LEU A 188 -6.65 -16.69 -3.24
N LEU A 189 -5.38 -16.73 -3.64
CA LEU A 189 -4.77 -15.84 -4.66
C LEU A 189 -5.12 -16.22 -6.12
N GLY A 190 -6.29 -16.81 -6.38
CA GLY A 190 -6.68 -17.34 -7.71
C GLY A 190 -7.28 -16.32 -8.68
N SER A 191 -7.91 -15.26 -8.18
CA SER A 191 -8.20 -14.01 -8.91
C SER A 191 -8.58 -12.99 -7.84
N SER A 192 -7.67 -12.08 -7.54
CA SER A 192 -7.85 -11.23 -6.37
C SER A 192 -9.15 -10.41 -6.52
N PRO A 193 -10.12 -10.53 -5.59
CA PRO A 193 -11.39 -9.81 -5.67
C PRO A 193 -11.22 -8.31 -5.43
N PHE A 194 -9.99 -7.83 -5.19
CA PHE A 194 -9.67 -6.47 -4.74
C PHE A 194 -10.07 -5.40 -5.73
N ALA A 195 -9.96 -5.65 -7.04
CA ALA A 195 -10.45 -4.72 -8.04
C ALA A 195 -11.97 -4.52 -7.92
N ALA A 196 -12.73 -5.60 -7.73
CA ALA A 196 -14.19 -5.55 -7.57
C ALA A 196 -14.59 -4.95 -6.22
N VAL A 197 -13.96 -5.38 -5.12
CA VAL A 197 -14.21 -4.87 -3.76
C VAL A 197 -13.90 -3.37 -3.69
N GLY A 198 -12.77 -2.96 -4.29
CA GLY A 198 -12.35 -1.58 -4.39
C GLY A 198 -13.28 -0.74 -5.25
N ALA A 199 -13.75 -1.26 -6.39
CA ALA A 199 -14.75 -0.58 -7.21
C ALA A 199 -16.08 -0.38 -6.46
N SER A 200 -16.54 -1.38 -5.72
CA SER A 200 -17.72 -1.25 -4.86
C SER A 200 -17.50 -0.24 -3.73
N TYR A 201 -16.30 -0.17 -3.15
CA TYR A 201 -15.95 0.85 -2.16
C TYR A 201 -15.92 2.26 -2.76
N GLU A 202 -15.32 2.43 -3.94
CA GLU A 202 -15.30 3.71 -4.66
C GLU A 202 -16.73 4.20 -4.99
N ALA A 203 -17.64 3.29 -5.34
CA ALA A 203 -19.04 3.61 -5.60
C ALA A 203 -19.82 4.14 -4.38
N THR A 204 -19.31 3.96 -3.15
CA THR A 204 -19.93 4.55 -1.94
C THR A 204 -19.73 6.06 -1.81
N GLY A 205 -18.80 6.64 -2.58
CA GLY A 205 -18.41 8.05 -2.46
C GLY A 205 -17.36 8.32 -1.37
N ALA A 206 -16.90 7.30 -0.64
CA ALA A 206 -15.85 7.43 0.38
C ALA A 206 -14.43 7.66 -0.19
N VAL A 207 -14.26 7.55 -1.52
CA VAL A 207 -12.97 7.70 -2.19
C VAL A 207 -12.88 9.05 -2.88
N ARG A 208 -11.88 9.85 -2.48
CA ARG A 208 -11.56 11.09 -3.18
C ARG A 208 -10.63 10.80 -4.34
N SER A 209 -11.11 11.10 -5.55
CA SER A 209 -10.35 10.93 -6.79
C SER A 209 -9.81 12.26 -7.29
N GLY A 210 -8.63 12.22 -7.91
CA GLY A 210 -7.96 13.40 -8.46
C GLY A 210 -6.75 13.03 -9.29
N ARG A 211 -5.92 14.02 -9.61
CA ARG A 211 -4.67 13.81 -10.36
C ARG A 211 -3.48 14.31 -9.58
N VAL A 212 -2.39 13.54 -9.66
CA VAL A 212 -1.04 14.00 -9.31
C VAL A 212 -0.20 13.84 -10.56
N GLY A 213 0.18 14.96 -11.16
CA GLY A 213 0.65 14.98 -12.52
C GLY A 213 -0.35 14.38 -13.51
N HIS A 214 0.08 13.38 -14.27
CA HIS A 214 -0.80 12.64 -15.18
C HIS A 214 -1.46 11.42 -14.51
N ALA A 215 -0.99 11.01 -13.33
CA ALA A 215 -1.49 9.83 -12.64
C ALA A 215 -2.91 10.09 -12.13
N HIS A 216 -3.80 9.12 -12.35
CA HIS A 216 -5.07 9.09 -11.63
C HIS A 216 -4.80 8.62 -10.19
N CYS A 217 -5.31 9.36 -9.22
CA CYS A 217 -5.06 9.10 -7.82
C CYS A 217 -6.36 8.91 -7.05
N ARG A 218 -6.30 8.07 -6.02
CA ARG A 218 -7.37 7.85 -5.05
C ARG A 218 -6.82 8.06 -3.65
N LEU A 219 -7.56 8.78 -2.83
CA LEU A 219 -7.26 9.03 -1.43
C LEU A 219 -8.50 8.68 -0.59
N PHE A 220 -8.31 7.82 0.41
CA PHE A 220 -9.39 7.32 1.26
C PHE A 220 -8.85 6.83 2.60
N ASP A 221 -9.73 6.57 3.56
CA ASP A 221 -9.34 6.14 4.91
C ASP A 221 -9.18 4.61 4.97
N LEU A 222 -8.09 4.15 5.61
CA LEU A 222 -7.71 2.73 5.64
C LEU A 222 -8.76 1.89 6.37
N ALA A 223 -9.21 2.35 7.54
CA ALA A 223 -10.17 1.65 8.39
C ALA A 223 -11.49 1.41 7.65
N ASP A 224 -12.01 2.44 6.99
CA ASP A 224 -13.27 2.38 6.24
C ASP A 224 -13.18 1.42 5.05
N ALA A 225 -12.06 1.46 4.31
CA ALA A 225 -11.84 0.54 3.20
C ALA A 225 -11.78 -0.92 3.68
N VAL A 226 -11.07 -1.19 4.78
CA VAL A 226 -10.98 -2.53 5.38
C VAL A 226 -12.34 -2.99 5.90
N ALA A 227 -13.10 -2.12 6.58
CA ALA A 227 -14.43 -2.43 7.09
C ALA A 227 -15.41 -2.77 5.96
N SER A 228 -15.40 -1.98 4.88
CA SER A 228 -16.21 -2.24 3.68
C SER A 228 -15.84 -3.59 3.04
N ALA A 229 -14.55 -3.89 2.90
CA ALA A 229 -14.08 -5.15 2.37
C ALA A 229 -14.52 -6.36 3.23
N VAL A 230 -14.43 -6.25 4.56
CA VAL A 230 -14.91 -7.29 5.48
C VAL A 230 -16.41 -7.54 5.28
N GLY A 231 -17.23 -6.48 5.19
CA GLY A 231 -18.67 -6.61 4.96
C GLY A 231 -18.99 -7.32 3.64
N GLN A 232 -18.36 -6.91 2.55
CA GLN A 232 -18.61 -7.48 1.22
C GLN A 232 -18.17 -8.94 1.11
N LEU A 233 -16.98 -9.29 1.62
CA LEU A 233 -16.46 -10.65 1.55
C LEU A 233 -17.26 -11.60 2.47
N THR A 234 -17.77 -11.11 3.61
CA THR A 234 -18.68 -11.88 4.48
C THR A 234 -20.02 -12.17 3.79
N GLY A 235 -20.60 -11.17 3.10
CA GLY A 235 -21.85 -11.34 2.34
C GLY A 235 -21.73 -12.38 1.21
N ARG A 236 -20.63 -12.35 0.46
CA ARG A 236 -20.36 -13.34 -0.61
C ARG A 236 -20.18 -14.76 -0.10
N ALA A 237 -19.56 -14.94 1.06
CA ALA A 237 -19.40 -16.26 1.68
C ALA A 237 -20.75 -16.86 2.11
N ALA A 238 -21.72 -16.03 2.51
CA ALA A 238 -23.06 -16.47 2.86
C ALA A 238 -23.89 -16.89 1.63
N GLU A 239 -23.73 -16.21 0.49
CA GLU A 239 -24.43 -16.52 -0.77
C GLU A 239 -23.89 -17.78 -1.47
N GLY A 240 -22.62 -18.15 -1.23
CA GLY A 240 -21.98 -19.33 -1.82
C GLY A 240 -22.13 -20.63 -1.02
N ALA A 241 -22.77 -20.62 0.15
CA ALA A 241 -22.94 -21.82 0.95
C ALA A 241 -24.00 -22.76 0.31
N PRO A 242 -23.69 -24.03 -0.01
CA PRO A 242 -24.67 -24.94 -0.59
C PRO A 242 -25.81 -25.15 0.40
N THR A 243 -27.04 -24.89 -0.03
CA THR A 243 -28.26 -25.18 0.72
C THR A 243 -28.24 -26.66 1.09
N ARG A 244 -28.02 -26.98 2.36
CA ARG A 244 -28.10 -28.35 2.88
C ARG A 244 -29.56 -28.79 2.77
N THR A 245 -29.92 -29.40 1.65
CA THR A 245 -31.21 -30.06 1.47
C THR A 245 -31.30 -31.14 2.54
N ALA A 246 -32.18 -30.92 3.51
CA ALA A 246 -32.49 -31.89 4.55
C ALA A 246 -32.99 -33.16 3.87
N ARG A 247 -32.18 -34.22 3.91
CA ARG A 247 -32.62 -35.59 3.62
C ARG A 247 -33.65 -35.95 4.71
N ARG A 248 -34.93 -35.83 4.38
CA ARG A 248 -36.00 -36.46 5.15
C ARG A 248 -35.82 -37.97 5.02
N GLN A 249 -35.67 -38.62 6.17
CA GLN A 249 -35.80 -40.07 6.31
C GLN A 249 -37.26 -40.47 6.14
#